data_AF-A0A968GKK0-F1
#
_entry.id   AF-A0A968GKK0-F1
#
_cell.length_a   1.000
_cell.length_b   1.000
_cell.length_c   1.000
_cell.angle_alpha   90.00
_cell.angle_beta   90.00
_cell.angle_gamma   90.00
#
_symmetry.space_group_name_H-M   'P 1'
#
loop_
_entity.id
_entity.type
_entity.pdbx_description
1 polymer ?
#
loop_
_entity_poly.entity_id
_entity_poly.type
_entity_poly.pdbx_seq_one_letter_code
_entity_poly.pdbx_strand_id
1 'polypeptide(L)'
;MPTSLTPPPKDDEIECGNCGAYIYHDLVRCPNCSVYLIDPGEAEEEHPAFRPKSKLALWVESVMRKLRGEPHVAEELFTGALREAALFDDLLKKAGGDRSVAERLIEYEKQLSPGATRLVCIQNAIRRWERENS
;
A
#
# COMPACT_ATOMS: atom_id res chain seq x y z
N MET A 1 16.84 -25.24 23.40
CA MET A 1 15.69 -24.55 22.78
C MET A 1 15.26 -23.45 23.74
N PRO A 2 15.14 -22.18 23.32
CA PRO A 2 14.69 -21.14 24.22
C PRO A 2 13.19 -21.37 24.49
N THR A 3 12.83 -21.66 25.73
CA THR A 3 11.44 -21.72 26.17
C THR A 3 10.89 -20.31 26.16
N SER A 4 9.82 -20.09 25.38
CA SER A 4 9.07 -18.83 25.37
C SER A 4 8.73 -18.42 26.79
N LEU A 5 9.11 -17.19 27.18
CA LEU A 5 8.85 -16.62 28.51
C LEU A 5 7.38 -16.18 28.69
N THR A 6 6.59 -16.22 27.63
CA THR A 6 5.16 -15.94 27.67
C THR A 6 4.39 -17.21 28.01
N PRO A 7 3.58 -17.21 29.09
CA PRO A 7 2.67 -18.31 29.33
C PRO A 7 1.72 -18.45 28.13
N PRO A 8 1.36 -19.68 27.73
CA PRO A 8 0.37 -19.86 26.68
C PRO A 8 -0.94 -19.16 27.10
N PRO A 9 -1.67 -18.56 26.14
CA PRO A 9 -2.97 -17.96 26.44
C PRO A 9 -3.90 -18.99 27.07
N LYS A 10 -4.79 -18.54 27.95
CA LYS A 10 -5.86 -19.40 28.47
C LYS A 10 -6.78 -19.81 27.33
N ASP A 11 -7.49 -20.93 27.49
CA ASP A 11 -8.33 -21.51 26.43
C ASP A 11 -9.36 -20.53 25.83
N ASP A 12 -9.74 -19.48 26.57
CA ASP A 12 -10.74 -18.49 26.17
C ASP A 12 -10.14 -17.17 25.59
N GLU A 13 -8.81 -17.08 25.47
CA GLU A 13 -8.08 -15.88 25.04
C GLU A 13 -7.48 -16.05 23.64
N ILE A 14 -7.66 -15.04 22.79
CA ILE A 14 -7.08 -14.94 21.44
C ILE A 14 -6.11 -13.76 21.36
N GLU A 15 -5.13 -13.83 20.47
CA GLU A 15 -4.21 -12.72 20.22
C GLU A 15 -4.79 -11.76 19.17
N CYS A 16 -4.81 -10.46 19.48
CA CYS A 16 -5.23 -9.44 18.53
C CYS A 16 -4.22 -9.30 17.38
N GLY A 17 -4.62 -9.61 16.14
CA GLY A 17 -3.75 -9.49 14.96
C GLY A 17 -3.21 -8.07 14.67
N ASN A 18 -3.82 -7.02 15.24
CA ASN A 18 -3.35 -5.64 15.05
C ASN A 18 -2.34 -5.17 16.12
N CYS A 19 -2.52 -5.57 17.39
CA CYS A 19 -1.73 -5.02 18.50
C CYS A 19 -1.08 -6.06 19.41
N GLY A 20 -1.27 -7.36 19.17
CA GLY A 20 -0.66 -8.45 19.94
C GLY A 20 -1.21 -8.62 21.36
N ALA A 21 -2.29 -7.92 21.73
CA ALA A 21 -2.91 -8.10 23.04
C ALA A 21 -3.72 -9.41 23.09
N TYR A 22 -3.55 -10.18 24.17
CA TYR A 22 -4.42 -11.31 24.49
C TYR A 22 -5.76 -10.80 25.03
N ILE A 23 -6.86 -11.23 24.41
CA ILE A 23 -8.20 -10.72 24.65
C ILE A 23 -9.20 -11.88 24.60
N TYR A 24 -10.31 -11.77 25.34
CA TYR A 24 -11.35 -12.79 25.31
C TYR A 24 -12.02 -12.88 23.94
N HIS A 25 -12.27 -14.10 23.48
CA HIS A 25 -12.85 -14.38 22.16
C HIS A 25 -14.25 -13.79 21.95
N ASP A 26 -15.01 -13.55 23.02
CA ASP A 26 -16.38 -13.00 22.98
C ASP A 26 -16.45 -11.49 22.71
N LEU A 27 -15.30 -10.82 22.60
CA LEU A 27 -15.28 -9.38 22.37
C LEU A 27 -15.52 -9.07 20.88
N VAL A 28 -16.34 -8.06 20.61
CA VAL A 28 -16.57 -7.56 19.24
C VAL A 28 -15.43 -6.62 18.81
N ARG A 29 -14.77 -5.96 19.76
CA ARG A 29 -13.66 -5.02 19.54
C ARG A 29 -12.52 -5.28 20.52
N CYS A 30 -11.30 -5.09 20.06
CA CYS A 30 -10.12 -5.12 20.90
C CYS A 30 -10.15 -3.94 21.90
N PRO A 31 -10.06 -4.18 23.23
CA PRO A 31 -10.00 -3.10 24.23
C PRO A 31 -8.71 -2.28 24.18
N ASN A 32 -7.64 -2.82 23.59
CA ASN A 32 -6.34 -2.13 23.53
C ASN A 32 -6.23 -1.19 22.32
N CYS A 33 -6.64 -1.65 21.13
CA CYS A 33 -6.47 -0.88 19.88
C CYS A 33 -7.79 -0.51 19.20
N SER A 34 -8.95 -0.82 19.80
CA SER A 34 -10.30 -0.51 19.30
C SER A 34 -10.68 -1.11 17.93
N VAL A 35 -9.82 -1.95 17.34
CA VAL A 35 -10.11 -2.66 16.09
C VAL A 35 -11.20 -3.70 16.30
N TYR A 36 -12.11 -3.83 15.34
CA TYR A 36 -13.12 -4.89 15.32
C TYR A 36 -12.46 -6.25 15.13
N LEU A 37 -12.84 -7.22 15.96
CA LEU A 37 -12.34 -8.60 15.88
C LEU A 37 -13.16 -9.45 14.93
N ILE A 38 -14.38 -9.01 14.64
CA ILE A 38 -15.33 -9.62 13.73
C ILE A 38 -15.66 -8.54 12.70
N ASP A 39 -15.59 -8.86 11.41
CA ASP A 39 -15.87 -7.90 10.36
C ASP A 39 -17.38 -7.54 10.39
N PRO A 40 -17.75 -6.27 10.68
CA PRO A 40 -19.15 -5.89 10.81
C PRO A 40 -19.72 -5.63 9.41
N GLY A 41 -20.18 -6.69 8.74
CA GLY A 41 -20.96 -6.59 7.52
C GLY A 41 -20.36 -7.38 6.37
N GLU A 42 -20.75 -8.65 6.30
CA GLU A 42 -20.70 -9.41 5.05
C GLU A 42 -21.73 -8.79 4.08
N ALA A 43 -21.35 -7.73 3.37
CA ALA A 43 -21.59 -7.83 1.94
C ALA A 43 -20.65 -8.94 1.51
N GLU A 44 -21.21 -10.09 1.13
CA GLU A 44 -20.47 -11.16 0.48
C GLU A 44 -19.86 -10.58 -0.81
N GLU A 45 -18.77 -9.83 -0.68
CA GLU A 45 -17.88 -9.58 -1.80
C GLU A 45 -17.40 -10.97 -2.19
N GLU A 46 -17.90 -11.47 -3.31
CA GLU A 46 -17.50 -12.74 -3.89
C GLU A 46 -15.97 -12.72 -4.08
N HIS A 47 -15.22 -13.09 -3.05
CA HIS A 47 -13.79 -13.29 -3.17
C HIS A 47 -13.63 -14.41 -4.20
N PRO A 48 -13.04 -14.13 -5.38
CA PRO A 48 -12.97 -15.12 -6.44
C PRO A 48 -12.27 -16.35 -5.88
N ALA A 49 -12.97 -17.50 -5.90
CA ALA A 49 -12.46 -18.73 -5.34
C ALA A 49 -11.06 -19.00 -5.89
N PHE A 50 -10.05 -18.94 -5.02
CA PHE A 50 -8.67 -19.15 -5.41
C PHE A 50 -8.50 -20.61 -5.85
N ARG A 51 -8.53 -20.84 -7.18
CA ARG A 51 -8.26 -22.14 -7.78
C ARG A 51 -6.79 -22.17 -8.19
N PRO A 52 -5.91 -22.84 -7.43
CA PRO A 52 -4.49 -22.88 -7.77
C PRO A 52 -4.33 -23.59 -9.12
N LYS A 53 -3.87 -22.84 -10.13
CA LYS A 53 -3.51 -23.41 -11.43
C LYS A 53 -2.31 -24.35 -11.27
N SER A 54 -2.27 -25.42 -12.06
CA SER A 54 -1.12 -26.32 -12.07
C SER A 54 0.14 -25.59 -12.53
N LYS A 55 1.32 -26.05 -12.10
CA LYS A 55 2.62 -25.45 -12.47
C LYS A 55 2.82 -25.36 -13.99
N LEU A 56 2.31 -26.35 -14.73
CA LEU A 56 2.33 -26.37 -16.19
C LEU A 56 1.45 -25.28 -16.80
N ALA A 57 0.23 -25.09 -16.27
CA ALA A 57 -0.67 -24.04 -16.73
C ALA A 57 -0.07 -22.63 -16.49
N LEU A 58 0.55 -22.41 -15.33
CA LEU A 58 1.24 -21.15 -15.03
C LEU A 58 2.42 -20.90 -15.98
N TRP A 59 3.19 -21.94 -16.31
CA TRP A 59 4.30 -21.84 -17.24
C TRP A 59 3.82 -21.53 -18.67
N VAL A 60 2.78 -22.22 -19.15
CA VAL A 60 2.17 -21.97 -20.47
C VAL A 60 1.63 -20.54 -20.56
N GLU A 61 0.93 -20.06 -19.52
CA GLU A 61 0.47 -18.67 -19.45
C GLU A 61 1.63 -17.67 -19.48
N SER A 62 2.72 -17.96 -18.77
CA SER A 62 3.93 -17.13 -18.78
C SER A 62 4.58 -17.09 -20.17
N VAL A 63 4.64 -18.21 -20.88
CA VAL A 63 5.20 -18.29 -22.23
C VAL A 63 4.30 -17.58 -23.24
N MET A 64 2.98 -17.80 -23.18
CA MET A 64 2.02 -17.11 -24.05
C MET A 64 2.07 -15.59 -23.86
N ARG A 65 2.17 -15.13 -22.61
CA ARG A 65 2.29 -13.70 -22.29
C ARG A 65 3.58 -13.10 -22.87
N LYS A 66 4.70 -13.80 -22.72
CA LYS A 66 5.99 -13.41 -23.31
C LYS A 66 5.94 -13.37 -24.85
N LEU A 67 5.16 -14.27 -25.47
CA LEU A 67 5.00 -14.33 -26.92
C LEU A 67 4.08 -13.23 -27.47
N ARG A 68 3.05 -12.85 -26.71
CA ARG A 68 2.12 -11.76 -27.06
C ARG A 68 2.70 -10.36 -26.81
N GLY A 69 3.82 -10.27 -26.09
CA GLY A 69 4.42 -8.99 -25.72
C GLY A 69 3.54 -8.14 -24.79
N GLU A 70 2.55 -8.76 -24.14
CA GLU A 70 1.69 -8.07 -23.18
C GLU A 70 2.51 -7.77 -21.91
N PRO A 71 2.70 -6.49 -21.54
CA PRO A 71 3.41 -6.15 -20.32
C PRO A 71 2.65 -6.76 -19.13
N HIS A 72 3.39 -7.26 -18.16
CA HIS A 72 2.76 -7.69 -16.92
C HIS A 72 2.05 -6.47 -16.31
N VAL A 73 0.79 -6.62 -15.89
CA VAL A 73 0.03 -5.54 -15.20
C VAL A 73 0.81 -4.99 -14.00
N ALA A 74 1.58 -5.85 -13.35
CA ALA A 74 2.49 -5.46 -12.27
C ALA A 74 3.60 -4.50 -12.74
N GLU A 75 4.11 -4.65 -13.96
CA GLU A 75 5.15 -3.79 -14.54
C GLU A 75 4.66 -2.35 -14.66
N GLU A 76 3.42 -2.11 -15.07
CA GLU A 76 2.83 -0.76 -15.17
C GLU A 76 2.65 -0.10 -13.79
N LEU A 77 2.22 -0.88 -12.79
CA LEU A 77 2.08 -0.40 -11.41
C LEU A 77 3.44 -0.06 -10.78
N PHE A 78 4.43 -0.95 -10.96
CA PHE A 78 5.77 -0.74 -10.41
C PHE A 78 6.52 0.38 -11.13
N THR A 79 6.41 0.48 -12.46
CA THR A 79 7.06 1.57 -13.22
C THR A 79 6.45 2.93 -12.90
N GLY A 80 5.13 3.01 -12.70
CA GLY A 80 4.46 4.22 -12.22
C GLY A 80 4.94 4.66 -10.84
N ALA A 81 4.96 3.73 -9.87
CA ALA A 81 5.41 4.00 -8.51
C ALA A 81 6.90 4.39 -8.43
N LEU A 82 7.77 3.71 -9.18
CA LEU A 82 9.20 4.04 -9.25
C LEU A 82 9.44 5.44 -9.84
N ARG A 83 8.68 5.79 -10.89
CA ARG A 83 8.77 7.12 -11.49
C ARG A 83 8.27 8.21 -10.55
N GLU A 84 7.20 7.94 -9.81
CA GLU A 84 6.70 8.87 -8.79
C GLU A 84 7.74 9.10 -7.68
N ALA A 85 8.35 8.03 -7.17
CA ALA A 85 9.39 8.12 -6.14
C ALA A 85 10.60 8.94 -6.62
N ALA A 86 11.08 8.69 -7.84
CA ALA A 86 12.21 9.44 -8.40
C ALA A 86 11.93 10.94 -8.53
N LEU A 87 10.71 11.31 -8.93
CA LEU A 87 10.30 12.72 -9.00
C LEU A 87 10.12 13.34 -7.61
N PHE A 88 9.58 12.58 -6.66
CA PHE A 88 9.46 13.04 -5.29
C PHE A 88 10.84 13.30 -4.66
N ASP A 89 11.83 12.44 -4.92
CA ASP A 89 13.21 12.64 -4.47
C ASP A 89 13.86 13.88 -5.08
N ASP A 90 13.56 14.19 -6.35
CA ASP A 90 14.02 15.43 -6.98
C ASP A 90 13.37 16.67 -6.33
N LEU A 91 12.06 16.61 -6.08
CA LEU A 91 11.35 17.67 -5.36
C LEU A 91 11.90 17.85 -3.94
N LEU A 92 12.23 16.75 -3.23
CA LEU A 92 12.87 16.80 -1.92
C LEU A 92 14.23 17.49 -1.99
N LYS A 93 15.07 17.16 -2.97
CA LYS A 93 16.37 17.83 -3.15
C LYS A 93 16.21 19.33 -3.38
N LYS A 94 15.25 19.73 -4.20
CA LYS A 94 14.92 21.15 -4.45
C LYS A 94 14.41 21.84 -3.19
N ALA A 95 13.62 21.15 -2.36
CA ALA A 95 13.13 21.62 -1.07
C ALA A 95 14.18 21.55 0.06
N GLY A 96 15.46 21.31 -0.24
CA GLY A 96 16.53 21.23 0.76
C GLY A 96 16.42 20.01 1.69
N GLY A 97 15.71 18.96 1.26
CA GLY A 97 15.46 17.75 2.05
C GLY A 97 14.26 17.84 3.00
N ASP A 98 13.57 18.97 3.06
CA ASP A 98 12.39 19.12 3.92
C ASP A 98 11.15 18.48 3.27
N ARG A 99 10.79 17.32 3.81
CA ARG A 99 9.60 16.57 3.40
C ARG A 99 8.30 17.36 3.58
N SER A 100 8.18 18.16 4.63
CA SER A 100 6.97 18.93 4.92
C SER A 100 6.75 20.03 3.87
N VAL A 101 7.83 20.60 3.33
CA VAL A 101 7.76 21.58 2.24
C VAL A 101 7.36 20.87 0.95
N ALA A 102 8.00 19.74 0.61
CA ALA A 102 7.65 18.97 -0.58
C ALA A 102 6.18 18.53 -0.59
N GLU A 103 5.66 18.02 0.52
CA GLU A 103 4.26 17.61 0.64
C GLU A 103 3.28 18.80 0.50
N ARG A 104 3.62 19.97 1.08
CA ARG A 104 2.81 21.19 0.89
C ARG A 104 2.77 21.65 -0.55
N LEU A 105 3.88 21.55 -1.28
CA LEU A 105 3.92 21.88 -2.72
C LEU A 105 3.01 20.96 -3.53
N ILE A 106 3.03 19.66 -3.24
CA ILE A 106 2.17 18.68 -3.90
C ILE A 106 0.70 18.93 -3.58
N GLU A 107 0.38 19.22 -2.31
CA GLU A 107 -1.00 19.49 -1.89
C GLU A 107 -1.54 20.77 -2.55
N TYR A 108 -0.71 21.80 -2.67
CA TYR A 108 -1.08 23.01 -3.40
C TYR A 108 -1.41 22.71 -4.88
N GLU A 109 -0.60 21.90 -5.57
CA GLU A 109 -0.89 21.50 -6.96
C GLU A 109 -2.17 20.65 -7.07
N LYS A 110 -2.43 19.81 -6.08
CA LYS A 110 -3.67 19.02 -5.99
C LYS A 110 -4.90 19.91 -5.81
N GLN A 111 -4.79 20.99 -5.05
CA GLN A 111 -5.86 21.98 -4.89
C GLN A 111 -6.14 22.75 -6.19
N LEU A 112 -5.09 23.07 -6.96
CA LEU A 112 -5.25 23.73 -8.27
C LEU A 112 -5.87 22.82 -9.33
N SER A 113 -5.57 21.52 -9.30
CA SER A 113 -6.06 20.52 -10.26
C SER A 113 -6.74 19.35 -9.57
N PRO A 114 -7.98 19.52 -9.08
CA PRO A 114 -8.73 18.46 -8.43
C PRO A 114 -9.05 17.35 -9.45
N GLY A 115 -8.33 16.24 -9.36
CA GLY A 115 -8.41 15.10 -10.31
C GLY A 115 -7.08 14.74 -10.95
N ALA A 116 -6.04 15.57 -10.81
CA ALA A 116 -4.70 15.18 -11.20
C ALA A 116 -4.18 14.03 -10.33
N THR A 117 -3.48 13.07 -10.95
CA THR A 117 -2.78 12.02 -10.22
C THR A 117 -1.62 12.61 -9.44
N ARG A 118 -1.21 11.95 -8.35
CA ARG A 118 -0.11 12.42 -7.50
C ARG A 118 1.18 12.66 -8.29
N LEU A 119 1.51 11.76 -9.23
CA LEU A 119 2.63 11.92 -10.15
C LEU A 119 2.56 13.22 -10.96
N VAL A 120 1.37 13.59 -11.46
CA VAL A 120 1.17 14.86 -12.18
C VAL A 120 1.35 16.06 -11.25
N CYS A 121 0.84 16.00 -10.02
CA CYS A 121 1.04 17.06 -9.03
C CYS A 121 2.53 17.28 -8.72
N ILE A 122 3.30 16.20 -8.55
CA ILE A 122 4.75 16.29 -8.32
C ILE A 122 5.46 16.92 -9.53
N GLN A 123 5.12 16.51 -10.76
CA GLN A 123 5.70 17.09 -11.96
C GLN A 123 5.39 18.59 -12.09
N ASN A 124 4.15 18.99 -11.80
CA ASN A 124 3.75 20.39 -11.83
C ASN A 124 4.48 21.21 -10.76
N ALA A 125 4.63 20.66 -9.55
CA ALA A 125 5.37 21.30 -8.46
C ALA A 125 6.83 21.55 -8.85
N ILE A 126 7.50 20.56 -9.45
CA ILE A 126 8.88 20.71 -9.94
C ILE A 126 8.97 21.80 -11.01
N ARG A 127 8.12 21.74 -12.04
CA ARG A 127 8.11 22.73 -13.14
C ARG A 127 7.86 24.14 -12.62
N ARG A 128 6.98 24.28 -11.63
CA ARG A 128 6.71 25.58 -11.00
C ARG A 128 7.92 26.07 -10.23
N TRP A 129 8.52 25.22 -9.40
CA TRP A 129 9.73 25.55 -8.65
C TRP A 129 10.86 26.01 -9.58
N GLU A 130 11.08 25.29 -10.68
CA GLU A 130 12.10 25.65 -11.69
C GLU A 130 11.83 27.00 -12.34
N ARG A 131 10.57 27.33 -12.61
CA ARG A 131 10.19 28.65 -13.12
C ARG A 131 10.37 29.77 -12.11
N GLU A 132 10.14 29.50 -10.82
CA GLU A 132 10.26 30.47 -9.73
C GLU A 132 11.70 30.72 -9.27
N ASN A 133 12.59 29.74 -9.47
CA ASN A 133 13.99 29.77 -9.03
C ASN A 133 14.99 29.81 -10.19
N SER A 134 14.53 30.16 -11.40
CA SER A 134 15.35 30.39 -12.60
C SER A 134 15.78 31.83 -12.75
#